data_AF-A0A954VWP7-F1
#
_entry.id   AF-A0A954VWP7-F1
#
_cell.length_a   1.000
_cell.length_b   1.000
_cell.length_c   1.000
_cell.angle_alpha   90.00
_cell.angle_beta   90.00
_cell.angle_gamma   90.00
#
_symmetry.space_group_name_H-M   'P 1'
#
loop_
_entity.id
_entity.type
_entity.pdbx_description
1 polymer ?
#
loop_
_entity_poly.entity_id
_entity_poly.type
_entity_poly.pdbx_seq_one_letter_code
_entity_poly.pdbx_strand_id
1 'polypeptide(L)'
;MIDSHQHFWKLGKFPYEWLQSPALAKINRDFLPDDLQPHLAACGIEKSIFVQTQHDLEENRWVLQMAEQHDFICGVVGWVDLASEECEQQVEQFAAHPKFVGVRHVTQDEPDDDFIIRPDVIRGLRILEKHQVPFDLL
;
A
#
# COMPACT_ATOMS: atom_id res chain seq x y z
N MET A 1 -2.26 11.30 -17.66
CA MET A 1 -1.04 11.25 -16.81
C MET A 1 -1.39 10.58 -15.48
N ILE A 2 -0.47 9.79 -14.89
CA ILE A 2 -0.69 9.06 -13.63
C ILE A 2 0.38 9.46 -12.61
N ASP A 3 -0.03 9.79 -11.38
CA ASP A 3 0.84 9.80 -10.21
C ASP A 3 0.96 8.37 -9.66
N SER A 4 2.13 7.74 -9.86
CA SER A 4 2.32 6.33 -9.51
C SER A 4 2.54 6.08 -8.02
N HIS A 5 2.67 7.12 -7.19
CA HIS A 5 3.00 6.93 -5.78
C HIS A 5 2.44 8.06 -4.91
N GLN A 6 1.32 7.77 -4.26
CA GLN A 6 0.79 8.61 -3.18
C GLN A 6 0.22 7.75 -2.05
N HIS A 7 -0.10 8.40 -0.93
CA HIS A 7 -0.58 7.75 0.28
C HIS A 7 -1.82 8.45 0.83
N PHE A 8 -2.67 7.68 1.49
CA PHE A 8 -3.77 8.17 2.31
C PHE A 8 -3.64 7.61 3.72
N TRP A 9 -4.01 8.41 4.72
CA TRP A 9 -4.10 7.94 6.10
C TRP A 9 -5.17 8.72 6.85
N LYS A 10 -5.81 8.02 7.79
CA LYS A 10 -6.83 8.57 8.69
C LYS A 10 -6.43 8.26 10.12
N LEU A 11 -6.06 9.28 10.89
CA LEU A 11 -5.62 9.14 12.26
C LEU A 11 -6.66 8.38 13.10
N GLY A 12 -6.16 7.50 13.98
CA GLY A 12 -7.00 6.62 14.81
C GLY A 12 -7.60 5.41 14.07
N LYS A 13 -7.41 5.28 12.75
CA LYS A 13 -7.86 4.09 12.01
C LYS A 13 -6.87 2.93 12.03
N PHE A 14 -5.57 3.24 11.95
CA PHE A 14 -4.45 2.29 11.98
C PHE A 14 -3.33 2.85 12.89
N PRO A 15 -2.39 2.01 13.35
CA PRO A 15 -1.26 2.47 14.17
C PRO A 15 -0.21 3.22 13.33
N TYR A 16 -0.39 4.52 13.13
CA TYR A 16 0.61 5.38 12.47
C TYR A 16 1.73 5.81 13.43
N GLU A 17 2.48 4.85 13.98
CA GLU A 17 3.58 5.15 14.92
C GLU A 17 4.65 6.04 14.28
N TRP A 18 4.92 5.83 12.99
CA TRP A 18 5.87 6.64 12.22
C TRP A 18 5.50 8.13 12.20
N LEU A 19 4.21 8.50 12.28
CA LEU A 19 3.75 9.89 12.33
C LEU A 19 4.01 10.60 13.68
N GLN A 20 4.37 9.87 14.73
CA GLN A 20 4.57 10.47 16.07
C GLN A 20 5.89 11.26 16.18
N SER A 21 6.78 11.14 15.20
CA SER A 21 8.02 11.92 15.16
C SER A 21 7.72 13.44 15.07
N PRO A 22 8.32 14.29 15.92
CA PRO A 22 8.15 15.75 15.83
C PRO A 22 8.51 16.35 14.47
N ALA A 23 9.43 15.71 13.74
CA ALA A 23 9.82 16.12 12.40
C ALA A 23 8.66 16.02 11.38
N LEU A 24 7.66 15.17 11.66
CA LEU A 24 6.50 14.91 10.81
C LEU A 24 5.24 15.64 11.26
N ALA A 25 5.35 16.58 12.21
CA ALA A 25 4.21 17.33 12.75
C ALA A 25 3.34 18.01 11.67
N LYS A 26 3.94 18.42 10.54
CA LYS A 26 3.19 19.03 9.41
C LYS A 26 2.26 18.06 8.69
N ILE A 27 2.56 16.77 8.74
CA ILE A 27 1.78 15.71 8.07
C ILE A 27 1.00 14.83 9.06
N ASN A 28 1.12 15.08 10.37
CA ASN A 28 0.37 14.37 11.41
C ASN A 28 -1.08 14.88 11.53
N ARG A 29 -1.85 14.63 10.47
CA ARG A 29 -3.28 14.90 10.31
C ARG A 29 -3.85 13.94 9.27
N ASP A 30 -5.16 13.88 9.11
CA ASP A 30 -5.79 13.09 8.05
C ASP A 30 -5.39 13.60 6.65
N PHE A 31 -5.16 12.66 5.72
CA PHE A 31 -5.05 12.92 4.29
C PHE A 31 -5.90 11.89 3.54
N LEU A 32 -6.93 12.38 2.86
CA LEU A 32 -7.96 11.59 2.18
C LEU A 32 -8.13 12.05 0.73
N PRO A 33 -8.94 11.35 -0.09
CA PRO A 33 -9.11 11.68 -1.51
C PRO A 33 -9.44 13.15 -1.80
N ASP A 34 -10.31 13.75 -0.98
CA ASP A 34 -10.73 15.15 -1.12
C ASP A 34 -9.58 16.14 -0.91
N ASP A 35 -8.56 15.77 -0.12
CA ASP A 35 -7.35 16.59 0.06
C ASP A 35 -6.46 16.55 -1.18
N LEU A 36 -6.42 15.41 -1.89
CA LEU A 36 -5.51 15.20 -3.03
C LEU A 36 -6.11 15.66 -4.37
N GLN A 37 -7.41 15.45 -4.59
CA GLN A 37 -8.06 15.69 -5.89
C GLN A 37 -7.82 17.10 -6.47
N PRO A 38 -7.89 18.21 -5.68
CA PRO A 38 -7.60 19.54 -6.20
C PRO A 38 -6.16 19.70 -6.70
N HIS A 39 -5.19 19.03 -6.05
CA HIS A 39 -3.79 19.08 -6.44
C HIS A 39 -3.53 18.30 -7.73
N LEU A 40 -4.16 17.14 -7.90
CA LEU A 40 -4.09 16.37 -9.16
C LEU A 40 -4.61 17.23 -10.33
N ALA A 41 -5.76 17.88 -10.15
CA ALA A 41 -6.35 18.75 -11.16
C ALA A 41 -5.44 19.94 -11.51
N ALA A 42 -4.84 20.59 -10.51
CA ALA A 42 -3.91 21.70 -10.71
C ALA A 42 -2.64 21.30 -11.49
N CYS A 43 -2.20 20.04 -11.34
CA CYS A 43 -1.03 19.50 -12.02
C CYS A 43 -1.34 18.81 -13.36
N GLY A 44 -2.62 18.70 -13.75
CA GLY A 44 -3.02 17.94 -14.95
C GLY A 44 -2.82 16.44 -14.83
N ILE A 45 -2.82 15.91 -13.60
CA ILE A 45 -2.73 14.48 -13.31
C ILE A 45 -4.16 13.92 -13.24
N GLU A 46 -4.44 12.86 -14.01
CA GLU A 46 -5.79 12.32 -14.16
C GLU A 46 -6.08 11.18 -13.20
N LYS A 47 -5.06 10.40 -12.84
CA LYS A 47 -5.16 9.23 -11.98
C LYS A 47 -4.00 9.15 -10.99
N SER A 48 -4.19 8.41 -9.91
CA SER A 48 -3.15 8.08 -8.95
C SER A 48 -3.18 6.61 -8.54
N ILE A 49 -2.05 6.14 -8.03
CA ILE A 49 -1.88 4.84 -7.38
C ILE A 49 -1.65 5.08 -5.89
N PHE A 50 -2.48 4.45 -5.06
CA PHE A 50 -2.22 4.39 -3.62
C PHE A 50 -1.14 3.35 -3.34
N VAL A 51 -0.21 3.67 -2.44
CA VAL A 51 0.82 2.75 -1.92
C VAL A 51 0.65 2.60 -0.42
N GLN A 52 0.71 1.36 0.10
CA GLN A 52 0.47 1.03 1.51
C GLN A 52 1.27 1.89 2.49
N THR A 53 0.73 2.10 3.69
CA THR A 53 1.42 2.78 4.81
C THR A 53 1.51 1.91 6.06
N GLN A 54 0.84 0.76 6.08
CA GLN A 54 0.73 -0.14 7.21
C GLN A 54 0.92 -1.61 6.79
N HIS A 55 1.53 -2.40 7.68
CA HIS A 55 1.57 -3.86 7.54
C HIS A 55 0.26 -4.50 8.04
N ASP A 56 -0.86 -4.10 7.44
CA ASP A 56 -2.20 -4.53 7.84
C ASP A 56 -3.08 -4.80 6.62
N LEU A 57 -3.63 -6.02 6.54
CA LEU A 57 -4.56 -6.42 5.48
C LEU A 57 -5.86 -5.61 5.48
N GLU A 58 -6.26 -5.02 6.61
CA GLU A 58 -7.40 -4.11 6.69
C GLU A 58 -7.11 -2.78 5.97
N GLU A 59 -5.85 -2.36 5.83
CA GLU A 59 -5.52 -1.17 5.03
C GLU A 59 -5.89 -1.41 3.57
N ASN A 60 -5.53 -2.57 2.99
CA ASN A 60 -5.93 -2.96 1.63
C ASN A 60 -7.44 -2.86 1.45
N ARG A 61 -8.22 -3.48 2.35
CA ARG A 61 -9.69 -3.47 2.27
C ARG A 61 -10.23 -2.05 2.30
N TRP A 62 -9.70 -1.22 3.19
CA TRP A 62 -10.11 0.17 3.32
C TRP A 62 -9.83 1.00 2.06
N VAL A 63 -8.64 0.89 1.48
CA VAL A 63 -8.28 1.69 0.30
C VAL A 63 -8.86 1.14 -1.01
N LEU A 64 -9.11 -0.17 -1.12
CA LEU A 64 -9.84 -0.73 -2.26
C LEU A 64 -11.28 -0.22 -2.28
N GLN A 65 -11.97 -0.21 -1.13
CA GLN A 65 -13.30 0.41 -1.00
C GLN A 65 -13.26 1.91 -1.33
N MET A 66 -12.22 2.61 -0.89
CA MET A 66 -12.03 4.02 -1.24
C MET A 66 -11.83 4.21 -2.75
N ALA A 67 -11.10 3.30 -3.40
CA ALA A 67 -10.87 3.32 -4.84
C ALA A 67 -12.15 3.06 -5.63
N GLU A 68 -13.10 2.28 -5.14
CA GLU A 68 -14.44 2.13 -5.76
C GLU A 68 -15.24 3.44 -5.74
N GLN A 69 -15.00 4.31 -4.76
CA GLN A 69 -15.71 5.58 -4.60
C GLN A 69 -15.04 6.76 -5.33
N HIS A 70 -13.77 6.62 -5.71
CA HIS A 70 -12.98 7.68 -6.30
C HIS A 70 -12.28 7.19 -7.58
N ASP A 71 -12.85 7.53 -8.73
CA ASP A 71 -12.36 7.07 -10.03
C ASP A 71 -10.92 7.47 -10.34
N PHE A 72 -10.41 8.54 -9.72
CA PHE A 72 -9.02 8.95 -9.92
C PHE A 72 -8.03 7.95 -9.30
N ILE A 73 -8.41 7.18 -8.28
CA ILE A 73 -7.60 6.10 -7.75
C ILE A 73 -7.71 4.91 -8.72
N CYS A 74 -6.69 4.72 -9.56
CA CYS A 74 -6.70 3.67 -10.58
C CYS A 74 -5.99 2.39 -10.15
N GLY A 75 -5.30 2.40 -9.02
CA GLY A 75 -4.64 1.22 -8.48
C GLY A 75 -4.23 1.38 -7.02
N VAL A 76 -4.02 0.23 -6.39
CA VAL A 76 -3.61 0.04 -5.00
C VAL A 76 -2.44 -0.93 -4.99
N VAL A 77 -1.28 -0.45 -4.55
CA VAL A 77 -0.16 -1.26 -4.10
C VAL A 77 -0.37 -1.50 -2.61
N GLY A 78 -0.89 -2.66 -2.26
CA GLY A 78 -1.25 -3.02 -0.89
C GLY A 78 -0.13 -3.72 -0.14
N TRP A 79 -0.48 -4.37 0.96
CA TRP A 79 0.41 -5.20 1.75
C TRP A 79 -0.15 -6.62 1.91
N VAL A 80 0.72 -7.64 1.88
CA VAL A 80 0.40 -9.00 2.32
C VAL A 80 1.55 -9.49 3.18
N ASP A 81 1.29 -10.43 4.07
CA ASP A 81 2.34 -11.03 4.88
C ASP A 81 3.12 -12.07 4.03
N LEU A 82 4.29 -11.67 3.53
CA LEU A 82 5.15 -12.53 2.73
C LEU A 82 5.70 -13.74 3.51
N ALA A 83 5.82 -13.64 4.83
CA ALA A 83 6.35 -14.71 5.68
C ALA A 83 5.25 -15.69 6.13
N SER A 84 3.98 -15.29 6.04
CA SER A 84 2.84 -16.12 6.42
C SER A 84 2.71 -17.39 5.57
N GLU A 85 2.19 -18.45 6.18
CA GLU A 85 1.73 -19.65 5.46
C GLU A 85 0.49 -19.34 4.61
N GLU A 86 -0.29 -18.32 4.99
CA GLU A 86 -1.51 -17.89 4.30
C GLU A 86 -1.25 -16.86 3.19
N CYS A 87 0.02 -16.59 2.86
CA CYS A 87 0.41 -15.55 1.88
C CYS A 87 -0.31 -15.73 0.53
N GLU A 88 -0.41 -16.96 0.03
CA GLU A 88 -1.08 -17.27 -1.25
C GLU A 88 -2.57 -16.95 -1.19
N GLN A 89 -3.26 -17.32 -0.09
CA GLN A 89 -4.66 -17.00 0.10
C GLN A 89 -4.89 -15.48 0.16
N GLN A 90 -4.00 -14.74 0.83
CA GLN A 90 -4.08 -13.28 0.89
C GLN A 90 -3.93 -12.66 -0.50
N VAL A 91 -2.96 -13.13 -1.30
CA VAL A 91 -2.74 -12.66 -2.67
C VAL A 91 -3.95 -12.97 -3.55
N GLU A 92 -4.48 -14.20 -3.51
CA GLU A 92 -5.67 -14.59 -4.27
C GLU A 92 -6.89 -13.74 -3.91
N GLN A 93 -7.09 -13.45 -2.62
CA GLN A 93 -8.18 -12.60 -2.16
C GLN A 93 -8.12 -11.20 -2.77
N PHE A 94 -6.96 -10.54 -2.72
CA PHE A 94 -6.84 -9.16 -3.18
C PHE A 94 -6.68 -9.02 -4.69
N ALA A 95 -6.00 -9.97 -5.35
CA ALA A 95 -5.85 -9.99 -6.79
C ALA A 95 -7.18 -10.19 -7.53
N ALA A 96 -8.23 -10.67 -6.85
CA ALA A 96 -9.59 -10.70 -7.39
C ALA A 96 -10.17 -9.29 -7.61
N HIS A 97 -9.63 -8.27 -6.95
CA HIS A 97 -10.06 -6.87 -7.15
C HIS A 97 -9.25 -6.21 -8.27
N PRO A 98 -9.89 -5.64 -9.32
CA PRO A 98 -9.17 -5.16 -10.52
C PRO A 98 -8.25 -3.96 -10.27
N LYS A 99 -8.44 -3.23 -9.15
CA LYS A 99 -7.55 -2.13 -8.74
C LYS A 99 -6.43 -2.57 -7.80
N PHE A 100 -6.33 -3.83 -7.41
CA PHE A 100 -5.15 -4.32 -6.69
C PHE A 100 -4.05 -4.62 -7.71
N VAL A 101 -2.99 -3.80 -7.69
CA VAL A 101 -1.99 -3.78 -8.78
C VAL A 101 -0.57 -4.11 -8.32
N GLY A 102 -0.37 -4.35 -7.02
CA GLY A 102 0.94 -4.67 -6.48
C GLY A 102 0.94 -4.86 -4.97
N VAL A 103 2.09 -5.30 -4.46
CA VAL A 103 2.38 -5.43 -3.03
C VAL A 103 3.64 -4.64 -2.72
N ARG A 104 3.67 -3.95 -1.58
CA ARG A 104 4.90 -3.39 -1.00
C ARG A 104 5.09 -3.95 0.40
N HIS A 105 6.34 -4.17 0.81
CA HIS A 105 6.71 -4.36 2.22
C HIS A 105 7.68 -3.26 2.64
N VAL A 106 7.55 -2.70 3.85
CA VAL A 106 8.50 -1.67 4.34
C VAL A 106 9.69 -2.37 4.97
N THR A 107 10.60 -2.86 4.12
CA THR A 107 11.73 -3.70 4.56
C THR A 107 12.76 -2.95 5.41
N GLN A 108 12.87 -1.62 5.26
CA GLN A 108 13.83 -0.82 6.03
C GLN A 108 13.53 -0.71 7.54
N ASP A 109 12.30 -1.00 7.93
CA ASP A 109 11.83 -0.92 9.32
C ASP A 109 11.86 -2.31 10.00
N GLU A 110 12.25 -3.35 9.25
CA GLU A 110 12.45 -4.68 9.80
C GLU A 110 13.71 -4.70 10.67
N PRO A 111 13.68 -5.36 11.85
CA PRO A 111 14.84 -5.45 12.73
C PRO A 111 15.92 -6.42 12.22
N ASP A 112 15.60 -7.24 11.23
CA ASP A 112 16.49 -8.20 10.59
C ASP A 112 16.92 -7.66 9.22
N ASP A 113 18.19 -7.27 9.09
CA ASP A 113 18.78 -6.77 7.84
C ASP A 113 18.64 -7.78 6.68
N ASP A 114 18.55 -9.08 7.00
CA ASP A 114 18.39 -10.16 6.03
C ASP A 114 16.91 -10.53 5.79
N PHE A 115 15.95 -9.75 6.30
CA PHE A 115 14.51 -10.07 6.23
C PHE A 115 14.06 -10.50 4.82
N ILE A 116 14.44 -9.71 3.80
CA ILE A 116 13.97 -9.92 2.42
C ILE A 116 14.51 -11.21 1.78
N ILE A 117 15.63 -11.74 2.28
CA ILE A 117 16.25 -12.98 1.80
C ILE A 117 15.92 -14.19 2.67
N ARG A 118 15.09 -14.03 3.71
CA ARG A 118 14.65 -15.18 4.51
C ARG A 118 13.89 -16.19 3.65
N PRO A 119 14.02 -17.51 3.91
CA PRO A 119 13.37 -18.53 3.09
C PRO A 119 11.83 -18.43 3.01
N ASP A 120 11.18 -17.98 4.09
CA ASP A 120 9.74 -17.75 4.16
C ASP A 120 9.31 -16.52 3.33
N VAL A 121 10.06 -15.42 3.41
CA VAL A 121 9.81 -14.23 2.58
C VAL A 121 10.07 -14.51 1.11
N ILE A 122 11.13 -15.24 0.76
CA ILE A 122 11.38 -15.69 -0.62
C ILE A 122 10.23 -16.56 -1.14
N ARG A 123 9.63 -17.40 -0.29
CA ARG A 123 8.42 -18.17 -0.65
C ARG A 123 7.27 -17.22 -0.98
N GLY A 124 7.02 -16.19 -0.17
CA GLY A 124 6.04 -15.14 -0.46
C GLY A 124 6.30 -14.41 -1.78
N LEU A 125 7.54 -14.01 -2.05
CA LEU A 125 7.91 -13.36 -3.32
C LEU A 125 7.67 -14.26 -4.54
N ARG A 126 7.92 -15.57 -4.44
CA ARG A 126 7.58 -16.55 -5.49
C ARG A 126 6.07 -16.69 -5.70
N ILE A 127 5.27 -16.53 -4.64
CA ILE A 127 3.81 -16.49 -4.76
C ILE A 127 3.40 -15.24 -5.55
N LEU A 128 3.97 -14.07 -5.25
CA LEU A 128 3.72 -12.86 -6.04
C LEU A 128 4.08 -13.06 -7.52
N GLU A 129 5.25 -13.65 -7.82
CA GLU A 129 5.67 -13.99 -9.17
C GLU A 129 4.66 -14.93 -9.86
N LYS A 130 4.24 -16.01 -9.19
CA LYS A 130 3.24 -16.98 -9.69
C LYS A 130 1.94 -16.30 -10.10
N HIS A 131 1.47 -15.34 -9.29
CA HIS A 131 0.23 -14.60 -9.53
C HIS A 131 0.43 -13.34 -10.38
N GLN A 132 1.65 -13.10 -10.88
CA GLN A 132 2.02 -11.91 -11.67
C GLN A 132 1.71 -10.58 -10.95
N VAL A 133 1.85 -10.56 -9.62
CA VAL A 133 1.67 -9.36 -8.79
C VAL A 133 3.03 -8.69 -8.61
N PRO A 134 3.21 -7.43 -9.08
CA PRO A 134 4.44 -6.67 -8.86
C PRO A 134 4.75 -6.47 -7.38
N PHE A 135 6.03 -6.43 -7.05
CA PHE A 135 6.53 -6.06 -5.74
C PHE A 135 7.26 -4.72 -5.80
N ASP A 136 6.80 -3.76 -5.01
CA ASP A 136 7.44 -2.46 -4.83
C ASP A 136 8.52 -2.58 -3.74
N LEU A 137 9.76 -2.26 -4.10
CA LEU A 137 10.90 -2.23 -3.20
C LEU A 137 11.31 -0.77 -2.95
N LEU A 138 11.51 -0.38 -1.68
CA LEU A 138 12.04 0.93 -1.31
C LEU A 138 13.57 0.93 -1.26
#